data_AF-A0A820J0J3-F1
#
_entry.id   AF-A0A820J0J3-F1
#
_cell.length_a   1.000
_cell.length_b   1.000
_cell.length_c   1.000
_cell.angle_alpha   90.00
_cell.angle_beta   90.00
_cell.angle_gamma   90.00
#
_symmetry.space_group_name_H-M   'P 1'
#
loop_
_entity.id
_entity.type
_entity.pdbx_description
1 polymer ?
#
loop_
_entity_poly.entity_id
_entity_poly.type
_entity_poly.pdbx_seq_one_letter_code
_entity_poly.pdbx_strand_id
1 'polypeptide(L)'
;RRIDIPKHRSIGEFIQQEITQHIDNCEYFIVNCLPEQYKIRVSSCIPPIQIKTDENQVPLSELQERTFTMNGLVKTTPMDCTSKCLSCVNVVTNARSLAKIYASLIFTENLLTTETLSKSILNNTPDNEFDKILDNKLTKFSQGGFMLDETVVNDFGKVFGHWGWGGSIAFASLDKQLTFAFVPNKLIFDITKTDRRVQTILDGIKTLIHS
;
A
#
# COMPACT_ATOMS: atom_id res chain seq x y z
N ARG A 1 24.74 -1.65 1.29
CA ARG A 1 25.49 -2.54 2.22
C ARG A 1 25.14 -3.98 1.87
N ARG A 2 26.12 -4.80 1.46
CA ARG A 2 25.90 -6.23 1.21
C ARG A 2 25.64 -6.91 2.56
N ILE A 3 24.59 -7.74 2.66
CA ILE A 3 24.34 -8.52 3.88
C ILE A 3 25.14 -9.81 3.73
N ASP A 4 26.33 -9.83 4.29
CA ASP A 4 27.29 -10.93 4.10
C ASP A 4 26.99 -12.17 4.97
N ILE A 5 26.01 -12.09 5.89
CA ILE A 5 25.51 -13.23 6.67
C ILE A 5 23.97 -13.14 6.79
N PRO A 6 23.20 -14.12 6.28
CA PRO A 6 21.75 -14.13 6.42
C PRO A 6 21.36 -14.28 7.88
N LYS A 7 20.62 -13.29 8.41
CA LYS A 7 20.18 -13.28 9.82
C LYS A 7 18.98 -14.22 10.10
N HIS A 8 18.48 -14.94 9.08
CA HIS A 8 17.32 -15.85 9.15
C HIS A 8 16.08 -15.26 9.85
N ARG A 9 15.90 -13.94 9.76
CA ARG A 9 14.76 -13.22 10.33
C ARG A 9 13.55 -13.33 9.40
N SER A 10 12.36 -13.38 10.00
CA SER A 10 11.11 -13.13 9.29
C SER A 10 11.08 -11.72 8.69
N ILE A 11 10.26 -11.52 7.67
CA ILE A 11 10.07 -10.18 7.07
C ILE A 11 9.52 -9.17 8.10
N GLY A 12 8.69 -9.61 9.04
CA GLY A 12 8.17 -8.76 10.10
C GLY A 12 9.27 -8.26 11.04
N GLU A 13 10.18 -9.15 11.46
CA GLU A 13 11.35 -8.77 12.26
C GLU A 13 12.29 -7.85 11.49
N PHE A 14 12.51 -8.11 10.19
CA PHE A 14 13.29 -7.21 9.34
C PHE A 14 12.67 -5.81 9.31
N ILE A 15 11.36 -5.69 9.10
CA ILE A 15 10.65 -4.40 9.08
C ILE A 15 10.81 -3.69 10.43
N GLN A 16 10.67 -4.40 11.56
CA GLN A 16 10.86 -3.77 12.87
C GLN A 16 12.29 -3.24 13.05
N GLN A 17 13.27 -4.09 12.74
CA GLN A 17 14.68 -3.84 13.05
C GLN A 17 15.42 -3.01 12.02
N GLU A 18 14.89 -2.79 10.83
CA GLU A 18 15.61 -2.05 9.77
C GLU A 18 14.78 -0.90 9.21
N ILE A 19 13.50 -0.79 9.59
CA ILE A 19 12.60 0.27 9.12
C ILE A 19 11.99 1.03 10.30
N THR A 20 11.10 0.40 11.06
CA THR A 20 10.25 1.15 12.01
C THR A 20 11.04 1.68 13.21
N GLN A 21 12.06 0.96 13.70
CA GLN A 21 12.88 1.43 14.82
C GLN A 21 13.67 2.72 14.52
N HIS A 22 13.89 3.03 13.23
CA HIS A 22 14.62 4.23 12.79
C HIS A 22 13.69 5.43 12.56
N ILE A 23 12.38 5.26 12.81
CA ILE A 23 11.36 6.28 12.61
C ILE A 23 10.65 6.50 13.94
N ASP A 24 10.67 7.74 14.42
CA ASP A 24 10.04 8.11 15.67
C ASP A 24 8.55 7.72 15.70
N ASN A 25 8.15 7.01 16.77
CA ASN A 25 6.77 6.59 17.03
C ASN A 25 6.08 5.93 15.81
N CYS A 26 6.81 5.06 15.09
CA CYS A 26 6.30 4.38 13.90
C CYS A 26 5.60 3.06 14.25
N GLU A 27 4.27 3.03 14.09
CA GLU A 27 3.43 1.86 14.29
C GLU A 27 3.12 1.20 12.95
N TYR A 28 3.91 0.21 12.57
CA TYR A 28 3.71 -0.58 11.35
C TYR A 28 4.08 -2.01 11.66
N PHE A 29 3.09 -2.89 11.72
CA PHE A 29 3.27 -4.27 12.16
C PHE A 29 2.63 -5.23 11.17
N ILE A 30 3.34 -6.31 10.83
CA ILE A 30 2.68 -7.50 10.32
C ILE A 30 1.87 -8.08 11.47
N VAL A 31 0.60 -8.50 11.26
CA VAL A 31 -0.32 -8.95 12.32
C VAL A 31 0.33 -9.94 13.31
N ASN A 32 1.07 -10.95 12.82
CA ASN A 32 1.73 -11.95 13.66
C ASN A 32 2.90 -11.38 14.49
N CYS A 33 3.39 -10.21 14.14
CA CYS A 33 4.44 -9.47 14.83
C CYS A 33 3.88 -8.29 15.64
N LEU A 34 2.55 -8.15 15.75
CA LEU A 34 1.91 -7.10 16.53
C LEU A 34 2.09 -7.38 18.04
N PRO A 35 2.77 -6.51 18.80
CA PRO A 35 2.93 -6.73 20.23
C PRO A 35 1.59 -6.63 20.98
N GLU A 36 1.40 -7.44 22.02
CA GLU A 36 0.13 -7.54 22.78
C GLU A 36 -0.43 -6.19 23.22
N GLN A 37 0.44 -5.30 23.69
CA GLN A 37 0.06 -3.96 24.16
C GLN A 37 -0.60 -3.08 23.07
N TYR A 38 -0.35 -3.36 21.79
CA TYR A 38 -0.95 -2.61 20.68
C TYR A 38 -2.27 -3.22 20.20
N LYS A 39 -2.62 -4.46 20.59
CA LYS A 39 -3.84 -5.13 20.12
C LYS A 39 -5.11 -4.36 20.49
N ILE A 40 -5.15 -3.76 21.69
CA ILE A 40 -6.30 -2.95 22.15
C ILE A 40 -6.52 -1.67 21.33
N ARG A 41 -5.51 -1.24 20.55
CA ARG A 41 -5.56 -0.03 19.71
C ARG A 41 -5.99 -0.34 18.27
N VAL A 42 -6.08 -1.61 17.90
CA VAL A 42 -6.47 -2.02 16.54
C VAL A 42 -7.97 -1.84 16.38
N SER A 43 -8.34 -0.95 15.46
CA SER A 43 -9.74 -0.74 15.10
C SER A 43 -10.24 -1.89 14.24
N SER A 44 -11.48 -2.34 14.48
CA SER A 44 -12.13 -3.31 13.59
C SER A 44 -12.33 -2.72 12.20
N CYS A 45 -12.00 -3.50 11.18
CA CYS A 45 -12.34 -3.17 9.79
C CYS A 45 -13.84 -3.39 9.56
N ILE A 46 -14.51 -2.38 9.04
CA ILE A 46 -15.94 -2.42 8.69
C ILE A 46 -16.01 -2.70 7.18
N PRO A 47 -16.53 -3.86 6.75
CA PRO A 47 -16.60 -4.20 5.34
C PRO A 47 -17.53 -3.24 4.58
N PRO A 48 -17.35 -3.08 3.25
CA PRO A 48 -18.30 -2.33 2.46
C PRO A 48 -19.69 -2.99 2.55
N ILE A 49 -20.74 -2.19 2.47
CA ILE A 49 -22.10 -2.73 2.33
C ILE A 49 -22.09 -3.56 1.05
N GLN A 50 -22.40 -4.86 1.15
CA GLN A 50 -22.59 -5.72 -0.01
C GLN A 50 -23.77 -5.17 -0.80
N ILE A 51 -23.48 -4.44 -1.87
CA ILE A 51 -24.46 -4.21 -2.93
C ILE A 51 -24.64 -5.59 -3.56
N LYS A 52 -25.89 -6.09 -3.56
CA LYS A 52 -26.23 -7.37 -4.19
C LYS A 52 -25.52 -7.47 -5.53
N THR A 53 -24.69 -8.49 -5.68
CA THR A 53 -23.97 -8.76 -6.92
C THR A 53 -25.00 -8.88 -8.04
N ASP A 54 -24.86 -8.04 -9.06
CA ASP A 54 -25.66 -8.10 -10.28
C ASP A 54 -25.60 -9.52 -10.85
N GLU A 55 -26.73 -10.07 -11.28
CA GLU A 55 -26.83 -11.43 -11.85
C GLU A 55 -26.04 -11.60 -13.16
N ASN A 56 -25.43 -10.51 -13.66
CA ASN A 56 -24.66 -10.42 -14.91
C ASN A 56 -23.13 -10.33 -14.69
N GLN A 57 -22.59 -10.91 -13.62
CA GLN A 57 -21.13 -10.92 -13.45
C GLN A 57 -20.44 -11.69 -14.58
N VAL A 58 -19.57 -10.99 -15.30
CA VAL A 58 -18.65 -11.61 -16.26
C VAL A 58 -17.80 -12.63 -15.48
N PRO A 59 -17.71 -13.89 -15.93
CA PRO A 59 -16.89 -14.88 -15.26
C PRO A 59 -15.43 -14.43 -15.24
N LEU A 60 -14.78 -14.58 -14.08
CA LEU A 60 -13.36 -14.30 -13.92
C LEU A 60 -12.54 -15.18 -14.88
N SER A 61 -11.46 -14.64 -15.43
CA SER A 61 -10.45 -15.49 -16.08
C SER A 61 -9.82 -16.45 -15.06
N GLU A 62 -9.24 -17.57 -15.52
CA GLU A 62 -8.55 -18.53 -14.64
C GLU A 62 -7.49 -17.84 -13.76
N LEU A 63 -6.76 -16.89 -14.34
CA LEU A 63 -5.74 -16.13 -13.63
C LEU A 63 -6.36 -15.24 -12.54
N GLN A 64 -7.45 -14.54 -12.85
CA GLN A 64 -8.19 -13.73 -11.87
C GLN A 64 -8.84 -14.60 -10.78
N GLU A 65 -9.36 -15.77 -11.13
CA GLU A 65 -9.94 -16.71 -10.17
C GLU A 65 -8.90 -17.17 -9.15
N ARG A 66 -7.69 -17.54 -9.62
CA ARG A 66 -6.55 -17.91 -8.77
C ARG A 66 -6.08 -16.78 -7.86
N THR A 67 -6.22 -15.52 -8.29
CA THR A 67 -5.81 -14.36 -7.51
C THR A 67 -6.86 -13.91 -6.49
N PHE A 68 -8.14 -13.82 -6.89
CA PHE A 68 -9.18 -13.22 -6.06
C PHE A 68 -9.90 -14.21 -5.14
N THR A 69 -10.10 -15.47 -5.55
CA THR A 69 -10.83 -16.44 -4.71
C THR A 69 -9.86 -17.01 -3.67
N MET A 70 -10.14 -16.87 -2.35
CA MET A 70 -9.13 -17.31 -1.36
C MET A 70 -9.02 -18.83 -1.32
N ASN A 71 -7.83 -19.47 -1.35
CA ASN A 71 -6.48 -19.09 -0.86
C ASN A 71 -5.69 -17.88 -1.49
N GLY A 72 -6.13 -16.62 -1.39
CA GLY A 72 -5.94 -15.53 -2.38
C GLY A 72 -6.37 -14.11 -1.90
N LEU A 73 -7.66 -13.70 -1.91
CA LEU A 73 -8.08 -12.43 -1.23
C LEU A 73 -9.51 -12.34 -0.63
N VAL A 74 -10.54 -12.99 -1.21
CA VAL A 74 -11.97 -12.61 -0.96
C VAL A 74 -12.79 -13.51 0.00
N LYS A 75 -12.38 -14.76 0.31
CA LYS A 75 -13.25 -15.69 1.10
C LYS A 75 -13.03 -15.70 2.62
N THR A 76 -12.04 -14.99 3.13
CA THR A 76 -11.77 -14.93 4.58
C THR A 76 -12.28 -13.62 5.14
N THR A 77 -12.93 -13.68 6.31
CA THR A 77 -13.16 -12.46 7.09
C THR A 77 -11.79 -11.77 7.31
N PRO A 78 -11.73 -10.42 7.45
CA PRO A 78 -10.46 -9.70 7.66
C PRO A 78 -9.61 -10.24 8.83
N MET A 79 -10.22 -11.05 9.70
CA MET A 79 -9.63 -11.61 10.91
C MET A 79 -9.04 -13.02 10.74
N ASP A 80 -9.33 -13.77 9.66
CA ASP A 80 -8.78 -15.13 9.46
C ASP A 80 -7.37 -15.15 8.82
N CYS A 81 -6.92 -14.03 8.24
CA CYS A 81 -5.55 -13.86 7.73
C CYS A 81 -4.51 -13.61 8.86
N THR A 82 -4.94 -13.67 10.12
CA THR A 82 -4.12 -13.46 11.33
C THR A 82 -3.14 -14.61 11.61
N SER A 83 -3.18 -15.71 10.86
CA SER A 83 -2.37 -16.91 11.12
C SER A 83 -1.10 -17.01 10.27
N LYS A 84 -0.93 -16.20 9.21
CA LYS A 84 0.24 -16.27 8.31
C LYS A 84 0.84 -14.88 8.11
N CYS A 85 2.17 -14.73 8.21
CA CYS A 85 2.90 -13.49 7.95
C CYS A 85 2.84 -13.07 6.47
N LEU A 86 1.69 -12.55 6.02
CA LEU A 86 1.47 -12.13 4.63
C LEU A 86 1.70 -10.63 4.49
N SER A 87 2.97 -10.23 4.32
CA SER A 87 3.36 -8.82 4.16
C SER A 87 2.60 -8.07 3.06
N CYS A 88 1.98 -8.78 2.11
CA CYS A 88 1.14 -8.22 1.06
C CYS A 88 -0.26 -7.78 1.51
N VAL A 89 -0.81 -8.29 2.62
CA VAL A 89 -2.23 -8.08 2.98
C VAL A 89 -2.53 -7.91 4.47
N ASN A 90 -1.62 -8.26 5.38
CA ASN A 90 -1.91 -8.31 6.82
C ASN A 90 -1.08 -7.34 7.66
N VAL A 91 -0.82 -6.15 7.14
CA VAL A 91 -0.18 -5.08 7.91
C VAL A 91 -1.23 -4.30 8.70
N VAL A 92 -0.97 -4.10 9.98
CA VAL A 92 -1.69 -3.16 10.85
C VAL A 92 -0.84 -1.91 11.02
N THR A 93 -1.37 -0.77 10.61
CA THR A 93 -0.69 0.53 10.72
C THR A 93 -1.72 1.65 10.78
N ASN A 94 -1.24 2.89 10.83
CA ASN A 94 -2.04 4.10 10.77
C ASN A 94 -1.44 5.08 9.75
N ALA A 95 -2.25 6.05 9.30
CA ALA A 95 -1.85 7.03 8.30
C ALA A 95 -0.59 7.80 8.70
N ARG A 96 -0.45 8.17 9.99
CA ARG A 96 0.71 8.92 10.48
C ARG A 96 2.02 8.14 10.29
N SER A 97 2.04 6.88 10.69
CA SER A 97 3.23 6.02 10.61
C SER A 97 3.59 5.74 9.15
N LEU A 98 2.59 5.49 8.31
CA LEU A 98 2.80 5.23 6.90
C LEU A 98 3.34 6.47 6.16
N ALA A 99 2.78 7.65 6.43
CA ALA A 99 3.31 8.91 5.89
C ALA A 99 4.75 9.19 6.35
N LYS A 100 5.09 8.89 7.61
CA LYS A 100 6.46 8.98 8.15
C LYS A 100 7.42 8.00 7.46
N ILE A 101 6.99 6.78 7.15
CA ILE A 101 7.79 5.81 6.38
C ILE A 101 8.11 6.39 5.00
N TYR A 102 7.11 6.82 4.24
CA TYR A 102 7.36 7.46 2.94
C TYR A 102 8.24 8.72 3.07
N ALA A 103 8.04 9.52 4.14
CA ALA A 103 8.85 10.71 4.39
C ALA A 103 10.33 10.36 4.61
N SER A 104 10.61 9.27 5.32
CA SER A 104 11.97 8.76 5.53
C SER A 104 12.62 8.18 4.27
N LEU A 105 11.86 8.01 3.18
CA LEU A 105 12.43 7.64 1.88
C LEU A 105 12.89 8.87 1.10
N ILE A 106 12.11 9.96 1.13
CA ILE A 106 12.37 11.13 0.25
C ILE A 106 13.05 12.31 0.92
N PHE A 107 12.95 12.47 2.25
CA PHE A 107 13.51 13.61 2.98
C PHE A 107 14.75 13.25 3.80
N THR A 108 15.01 11.96 4.01
CA THR A 108 16.16 11.48 4.76
C THR A 108 16.81 10.33 4.01
N GLU A 109 18.08 10.06 4.32
CA GLU A 109 18.78 8.88 3.81
C GLU A 109 18.90 7.78 4.87
N ASN A 110 18.00 7.79 5.86
CA ASN A 110 18.06 6.87 7.00
C ASN A 110 17.70 5.43 6.61
N LEU A 111 16.77 5.25 5.65
CA LEU A 111 16.34 3.94 5.19
C LEU A 111 17.02 3.54 3.88
N LEU A 112 16.98 4.44 2.89
CA LEU A 112 17.56 4.25 1.57
C LEU A 112 18.41 5.47 1.24
N THR A 113 19.55 5.24 0.58
CA THR A 113 20.28 6.34 -0.06
C THR A 113 19.46 6.87 -1.23
N THR A 114 19.67 8.14 -1.62
CA THR A 114 19.03 8.72 -2.81
C THR A 114 19.28 7.87 -4.05
N GLU A 115 20.49 7.31 -4.21
CA GLU A 115 20.83 6.40 -5.30
C GLU A 115 19.97 5.12 -5.25
N THR A 116 19.83 4.50 -4.08
CA THR A 116 19.05 3.26 -3.93
C THR A 116 17.57 3.52 -4.19
N LEU A 117 17.03 4.63 -3.68
CA LEU A 117 15.67 5.05 -3.96
C LEU A 117 15.47 5.28 -5.47
N SER A 118 16.39 5.99 -6.12
CA SER A 118 16.28 6.28 -7.55
C SER A 118 16.16 5.01 -8.41
N LYS A 119 16.87 3.95 -8.02
CA LYS A 119 16.78 2.62 -8.67
C LYS A 119 15.48 1.90 -8.32
N SER A 120 15.04 1.95 -7.06
CA SER A 120 13.85 1.24 -6.62
C SER A 120 12.54 1.79 -7.22
N ILE A 121 12.52 3.06 -7.63
CA ILE A 121 11.36 3.70 -8.28
C ILE A 121 11.43 3.68 -9.81
N LEU A 122 12.39 2.98 -10.41
CA LEU A 122 12.43 2.81 -11.87
C LEU A 122 11.29 1.90 -12.33
N ASN A 123 10.59 2.31 -13.40
CA ASN A 123 9.57 1.50 -14.03
C ASN A 123 10.15 0.13 -14.46
N ASN A 124 9.45 -0.93 -14.11
CA ASN A 124 9.77 -2.30 -14.45
C ASN A 124 8.66 -2.97 -15.28
N THR A 125 7.53 -2.28 -15.48
CA THR A 125 6.46 -2.78 -16.34
C THR A 125 6.72 -2.36 -17.79
N PRO A 126 6.66 -3.29 -18.77
CA PRO A 126 6.74 -2.95 -20.18
C PRO A 126 5.68 -1.95 -20.62
N ASP A 127 6.04 -1.04 -21.53
CA ASP A 127 5.11 -0.06 -22.05
C ASP A 127 3.95 -0.74 -22.82
N ASN A 128 2.74 -0.23 -22.64
CA ASN A 128 1.50 -0.71 -23.27
C ASN A 128 1.14 -2.17 -22.93
N GLU A 129 1.71 -2.74 -21.86
CA GLU A 129 1.26 -4.03 -21.34
C GLU A 129 0.08 -3.85 -20.37
N PHE A 130 -1.00 -4.58 -20.64
CA PHE A 130 -2.18 -4.59 -19.80
C PHE A 130 -2.03 -5.58 -18.65
N ASP A 131 -2.43 -5.15 -17.45
CA ASP A 131 -2.49 -6.00 -16.28
C ASP A 131 -3.62 -7.03 -16.43
N LYS A 132 -3.24 -8.30 -16.54
CA LYS A 132 -4.17 -9.43 -16.75
C LYS A 132 -5.06 -9.72 -15.55
N ILE A 133 -4.73 -9.19 -14.37
CA ILE A 133 -5.53 -9.33 -13.15
C ILE A 133 -6.49 -8.15 -12.99
N LEU A 134 -5.96 -6.94 -13.15
CA LEU A 134 -6.67 -5.69 -12.89
C LEU A 134 -7.45 -5.20 -14.12
N ASP A 135 -8.28 -6.09 -14.67
CA ASP A 135 -9.24 -5.83 -15.76
C ASP A 135 -8.62 -5.12 -16.98
N ASN A 136 -7.42 -5.55 -17.39
CA ASN A 136 -6.69 -4.97 -18.52
C ASN A 136 -6.51 -3.46 -18.41
N LYS A 137 -6.13 -2.97 -17.22
CA LYS A 137 -5.63 -1.60 -17.07
C LYS A 137 -4.14 -1.55 -17.37
N LEU A 138 -3.70 -0.44 -17.94
CA LEU A 138 -2.27 -0.14 -17.97
C LEU A 138 -1.84 0.16 -16.54
N THR A 139 -0.93 -0.65 -16.01
CA THR A 139 -0.33 -0.43 -14.69
C THR A 139 1.16 -0.20 -14.86
N LYS A 140 1.76 0.57 -13.95
CA LYS A 140 3.20 0.76 -13.89
C LYS A 140 3.69 0.43 -12.51
N PHE A 141 4.53 -0.58 -12.40
CA PHE A 141 5.17 -0.98 -11.17
C PHE A 141 6.67 -0.74 -11.25
N SER A 142 7.23 -0.29 -10.14
CA SER A 142 8.65 -0.07 -10.02
C SER A 142 9.41 -1.35 -9.66
N GLN A 143 10.73 -1.35 -9.81
CA GLN A 143 11.60 -2.45 -9.37
C GLN A 143 11.49 -2.74 -7.86
N GLY A 144 11.20 -1.71 -7.06
CA GLY A 144 10.94 -1.80 -5.62
C GLY A 144 9.51 -2.22 -5.25
N GLY A 145 8.64 -2.47 -6.23
CA GLY A 145 7.25 -2.88 -6.00
C GLY A 145 6.27 -1.74 -5.75
N PHE A 146 6.65 -0.48 -6.02
CA PHE A 146 5.74 0.66 -5.93
C PHE A 146 4.87 0.78 -7.18
N MET A 147 3.63 1.24 -7.02
CA MET A 147 2.81 1.74 -8.12
C MET A 147 3.31 3.14 -8.52
N LEU A 148 3.48 3.38 -9.83
CA LEU A 148 4.09 4.60 -10.40
C LEU A 148 3.12 5.47 -11.21
N ASP A 149 1.94 4.94 -11.58
CA ASP A 149 0.98 5.64 -12.42
C ASP A 149 -0.43 5.44 -11.86
N GLU A 150 -1.02 6.53 -11.37
CA GLU A 150 -2.32 6.51 -10.73
C GLU A 150 -3.02 7.84 -10.98
N THR A 151 -4.12 7.80 -11.72
CA THR A 151 -4.86 8.99 -12.20
C THR A 151 -5.18 10.01 -11.11
N VAL A 152 -5.43 9.55 -9.88
CA VAL A 152 -5.80 10.39 -8.73
C VAL A 152 -4.62 11.21 -8.20
N VAL A 153 -3.38 10.74 -8.38
CA VAL A 153 -2.16 11.36 -7.82
C VAL A 153 -1.23 11.94 -8.88
N ASN A 154 -1.55 11.78 -10.17
CA ASN A 154 -0.72 12.28 -11.28
C ASN A 154 -0.47 13.80 -11.24
N ASP A 155 -1.40 14.59 -10.68
CA ASP A 155 -1.23 16.04 -10.48
C ASP A 155 -0.10 16.39 -9.48
N PHE A 156 0.37 15.40 -8.72
CA PHE A 156 1.51 15.53 -7.81
C PHE A 156 2.84 15.18 -8.50
N GLY A 157 2.88 15.06 -9.83
CA GLY A 157 4.11 14.85 -10.59
C GLY A 157 4.69 13.44 -10.41
N LYS A 158 6.01 13.33 -10.25
CA LYS A 158 6.69 12.04 -10.06
C LYS A 158 6.36 11.44 -8.69
N VAL A 159 5.39 10.52 -8.69
CA VAL A 159 4.90 9.81 -7.52
C VAL A 159 5.29 8.35 -7.49
N PHE A 160 5.45 7.79 -6.28
CA PHE A 160 5.56 6.35 -6.06
C PHE A 160 4.84 5.98 -4.77
N GLY A 161 4.10 4.87 -4.77
CA GLY A 161 3.28 4.50 -3.63
C GLY A 161 2.63 3.13 -3.77
N HIS A 162 1.55 2.90 -3.02
CA HIS A 162 0.72 1.71 -3.20
C HIS A 162 -0.71 1.96 -2.71
N TRP A 163 -1.68 1.38 -3.42
CA TRP A 163 -3.08 1.30 -3.00
C TRP A 163 -3.35 0.00 -2.26
N GLY A 164 -4.06 0.07 -1.15
CA GLY A 164 -4.58 -1.10 -0.45
C GLY A 164 -6.06 -1.30 -0.73
N TRP A 165 -6.48 -2.57 -0.71
CA TRP A 165 -7.89 -2.91 -0.81
C TRP A 165 -8.68 -2.28 0.34
N GLY A 166 -9.90 -1.81 0.05
CA GLY A 166 -10.73 -1.08 1.00
C GLY A 166 -10.54 0.44 1.02
N GLY A 167 -9.64 0.96 0.19
CA GLY A 167 -9.45 2.39 -0.04
C GLY A 167 -8.28 3.03 0.70
N SER A 168 -7.38 2.23 1.29
CA SER A 168 -6.13 2.77 1.82
C SER A 168 -5.17 3.14 0.70
N ILE A 169 -4.35 4.17 0.93
CA ILE A 169 -3.30 4.60 0.00
C ILE A 169 -2.17 5.22 0.80
N ALA A 170 -0.95 5.03 0.34
CA ALA A 170 0.13 5.94 0.67
C ALA A 170 1.08 6.13 -0.50
N PHE A 171 1.63 7.33 -0.62
CA PHE A 171 2.58 7.68 -1.66
C PHE A 171 3.51 8.80 -1.23
N ALA A 172 4.61 8.94 -1.97
CA ALA A 172 5.49 10.09 -1.95
C ALA A 172 5.52 10.75 -3.33
N SER A 173 5.60 12.07 -3.34
CA SER A 173 5.85 12.88 -4.54
C SER A 173 7.22 13.51 -4.43
N LEU A 174 8.08 13.22 -5.40
CA LEU A 174 9.40 13.85 -5.51
C LEU A 174 9.29 15.30 -5.98
N ASP A 175 8.37 15.59 -6.91
CA ASP A 175 8.25 16.93 -7.50
C ASP A 175 7.63 17.93 -6.52
N LYS A 176 6.68 17.47 -5.71
CA LYS A 176 6.01 18.30 -4.70
C LYS A 176 6.66 18.21 -3.33
N GLN A 177 7.68 17.36 -3.17
CA GLN A 177 8.38 17.17 -1.90
C GLN A 177 7.38 16.93 -0.76
N LEU A 178 6.49 15.96 -0.94
CA LEU A 178 5.45 15.63 0.03
C LEU A 178 5.19 14.14 0.11
N THR A 179 4.62 13.73 1.24
CA THR A 179 4.12 12.37 1.42
C THR A 179 2.69 12.40 1.94
N PHE A 180 1.94 11.39 1.58
CA PHE A 180 0.54 11.27 1.91
C PHE A 180 0.22 9.83 2.30
N ALA A 181 -0.67 9.68 3.27
CA ALA A 181 -1.24 8.39 3.62
C ALA A 181 -2.68 8.57 4.10
N PHE A 182 -3.53 7.63 3.70
CA PHE A 182 -4.92 7.52 4.12
C PHE A 182 -5.19 6.04 4.45
N VAL A 183 -5.66 5.79 5.67
CA VAL A 183 -5.87 4.43 6.21
C VAL A 183 -7.25 4.38 6.85
N PRO A 184 -8.31 4.05 6.08
CA PRO A 184 -9.66 3.96 6.61
C PRO A 184 -9.89 2.60 7.29
N ASN A 185 -10.70 2.58 8.36
CA ASN A 185 -11.24 1.33 8.91
C ASN A 185 -12.59 0.96 8.27
N LYS A 186 -13.33 1.93 7.72
CA LYS A 186 -14.51 1.68 6.89
C LYS A 186 -14.09 1.46 5.44
N LEU A 187 -14.16 0.21 5.03
CA LEU A 187 -13.70 -0.23 3.72
C LEU A 187 -14.72 0.15 2.65
N ILE A 188 -14.24 0.46 1.45
CA ILE A 188 -15.05 0.60 0.25
C ILE A 188 -14.74 -0.54 -0.72
N PHE A 189 -15.75 -0.99 -1.46
CA PHE A 189 -15.54 -1.90 -2.57
C PHE A 189 -15.19 -1.06 -3.80
N ASP A 190 -13.90 -0.75 -3.95
CA ASP A 190 -13.43 0.03 -5.08
C ASP A 190 -12.11 -0.53 -5.60
N ILE A 191 -12.22 -1.30 -6.69
CA ILE A 191 -11.08 -1.79 -7.49
C ILE A 191 -10.56 -0.74 -8.47
N THR A 192 -11.28 0.38 -8.62
CA THR A 192 -10.99 1.43 -9.58
C THR A 192 -10.05 2.49 -9.04
N LYS A 193 -9.72 2.46 -7.74
CA LYS A 193 -8.82 3.41 -7.07
C LYS A 193 -9.33 4.84 -7.16
N THR A 194 -10.65 5.02 -7.03
CA THR A 194 -11.36 6.31 -7.12
C THR A 194 -12.08 6.67 -5.80
N ASP A 195 -11.47 6.33 -4.66
CA ASP A 195 -12.03 6.67 -3.35
C ASP A 195 -12.24 8.18 -3.22
N ARG A 196 -13.51 8.60 -3.25
CA ARG A 196 -13.89 10.03 -3.15
C ARG A 196 -13.35 10.69 -1.89
N ARG A 197 -13.14 9.94 -0.81
CA ARG A 197 -12.56 10.46 0.44
C ARG A 197 -11.11 10.88 0.21
N VAL A 198 -10.34 10.04 -0.47
CA VAL A 198 -8.96 10.34 -0.88
C VAL A 198 -8.94 11.54 -1.82
N GLN A 199 -9.77 11.52 -2.88
CA GLN A 199 -9.84 12.61 -3.84
C GLN A 199 -10.12 13.96 -3.17
N THR A 200 -11.11 14.02 -2.28
CA THR A 200 -11.50 15.25 -1.58
C THR A 200 -10.34 15.82 -0.75
N ILE A 201 -9.58 14.95 -0.07
CA ILE A 201 -8.41 15.39 0.71
C ILE A 201 -7.30 15.89 -0.21
N LEU A 202 -7.03 15.17 -1.30
CA LEU A 202 -6.00 15.56 -2.26
C LEU A 202 -6.33 16.88 -2.95
N ASP A 203 -7.59 17.14 -3.30
CA ASP A 203 -8.02 18.42 -3.87
C ASP A 203 -7.82 19.58 -2.87
N GLY A 204 -8.08 19.33 -1.58
CA GLY A 204 -7.76 20.27 -0.52
C GLY A 204 -6.25 20.55 -0.44
N ILE A 205 -5.41 19.52 -0.51
CA ILE A 205 -3.94 19.65 -0.51
C ILE A 205 -3.47 20.43 -1.74
N LYS A 206 -4.02 20.16 -2.93
CA LYS A 206 -3.68 20.90 -4.16
C LYS A 206 -3.94 22.40 -4.00
N THR A 207 -5.07 22.75 -3.38
CA THR A 207 -5.41 24.15 -3.13
C THR A 207 -4.37 24.85 -2.24
N LEU A 208 -3.81 24.13 -1.25
CA LEU A 208 -2.78 24.68 -0.35
C LEU A 208 -1.40 24.78 -0.98
N ILE A 209 -1.05 23.90 -1.92
CA ILE A 209 0.26 23.91 -2.59
C ILE A 209 0.32 24.95 -3.70
N HIS A 210 -0.83 25.33 -4.27
CA HIS A 210 -0.94 26.33 -5.33
C HIS A 210 -1.29 27.74 -4.83
N SER A 211 -1.56 27.91 -3.53
CA SER A 211 -1.75 29.22 -2.86
C SER A 211 -0.44 29.80 -2.36
#